data_AF-A0A1C6I8D6-F1
#
_entry.id   AF-A0A1C6I8D6-F1
#
_cell.length_a   1.000
_cell.length_b   1.000
_cell.length_c   1.000
_cell.angle_alpha   90.00
_cell.angle_beta   90.00
_cell.angle_gamma   90.00
#
_symmetry.space_group_name_H-M   'P 1'
#
loop_
_entity.id
_entity.type
_entity.pdbx_description
1 polymer ?
#
loop_
_entity_poly.entity_id
_entity_poly.type
_entity_poly.pdbx_seq_one_letter_code
_entity_poly.pdbx_strand_id
1 'polypeptide(L)'
;MSDKIDWIKIKTDYINGGGSYRALAEKYGVSKTYLTKRGQKEHWVHLKNKQLTKMSEKVAQKTAEKIAEKEANRAVKLLAMADKLGAQIDRAIGELDRQIVKRKTRTRKVEYKDSGAPGKPTKETIVDKEDIEVAEGVIDRLGLQQISNALKNISDTIQALDGTGDSEGVQIIDDL
;
A
#
# COMPACT_ATOMS: atom_id res chain seq x y z
N MET A 1 -8.59 42.84 45.41
CA MET A 1 -9.29 41.56 45.15
C MET A 1 -8.27 40.46 45.38
N SER A 2 -8.50 39.55 46.34
CA SER A 2 -7.57 38.45 46.60
C SER A 2 -7.65 37.50 45.41
N ASP A 3 -6.59 37.51 44.59
CA ASP A 3 -6.47 36.63 43.43
C ASP A 3 -6.40 35.19 43.96
N LYS A 4 -7.53 34.49 43.88
CA LYS A 4 -7.70 33.19 44.51
C LYS A 4 -6.88 32.18 43.71
N ILE A 5 -5.72 31.81 44.24
CA ILE A 5 -4.80 30.87 43.59
C ILE A 5 -5.56 29.61 43.12
N ASP A 6 -5.48 29.33 41.82
CA ASP A 6 -6.09 28.16 41.20
C ASP A 6 -5.21 26.92 41.37
N TRP A 7 -5.40 26.26 42.50
CA TRP A 7 -4.66 25.04 42.85
C TRP A 7 -4.97 23.85 41.94
N ILE A 8 -6.15 23.81 41.32
CA ILE A 8 -6.53 22.72 40.41
C ILE A 8 -5.73 22.82 39.12
N LYS A 9 -5.56 24.04 38.61
CA LYS A 9 -4.74 24.32 37.42
C LYS A 9 -3.26 23.98 37.67
N ILE A 10 -2.70 24.41 38.79
CA ILE A 10 -1.29 24.12 39.14
C ILE A 10 -1.06 22.61 39.28
N LYS A 11 -2.00 21.89 39.90
CA LYS A 11 -1.96 20.43 40.04
C LYS A 11 -2.00 19.73 38.68
N THR A 12 -2.93 20.14 37.82
CA THR A 12 -3.09 19.58 36.47
C THR A 12 -1.82 19.79 35.65
N ASP A 13 -1.24 20.99 35.70
CA ASP A 13 0.03 21.28 35.04
C ASP A 13 1.15 20.38 35.55
N TYR A 14 1.29 20.23 36.88
CA TYR A 14 2.33 19.36 37.45
C TYR A 14 2.20 17.91 36.97
N ILE A 15 1.00 17.35 37.06
CA ILE A 15 0.69 15.96 36.69
C ILE A 15 0.96 15.72 35.20
N ASN A 16 0.68 16.70 34.34
CA ASN A 16 0.81 16.59 32.89
C ASN A 16 2.17 17.07 32.33
N GLY A 17 3.19 17.25 33.18
CA GLY A 17 4.56 17.53 32.72
C GLY A 17 4.96 19.01 32.68
N GLY A 18 4.24 19.90 33.36
CA GLY A 18 4.53 21.33 33.49
C GLY A 18 5.79 21.70 34.30
N GLY A 19 6.70 20.74 34.54
CA GLY A 19 7.99 20.95 35.19
C GLY A 19 8.01 20.68 36.70
N SER A 20 9.04 21.21 37.36
CA SER A 20 9.25 21.03 38.80
C SER A 20 8.38 21.98 39.63
N TYR A 21 8.25 21.71 40.94
CA TYR A 21 7.61 22.66 41.88
C TYR A 21 8.23 24.05 41.83
N ARG A 22 9.52 24.17 41.51
CA ARG A 22 10.18 25.48 41.36
C ARG A 22 9.64 26.23 40.14
N ALA A 23 9.61 25.57 38.98
CA ALA A 23 9.12 26.16 37.73
C ALA A 23 7.64 26.57 37.85
N LEU A 24 6.81 25.74 38.50
CA LEU A 24 5.41 26.07 38.75
C LEU A 24 5.23 27.19 39.77
N ALA A 25 6.07 27.25 40.80
CA ALA A 25 6.04 28.34 41.77
C ALA A 25 6.33 29.70 41.12
N GLU A 26 7.33 29.76 40.23
CA GLU A 26 7.67 30.94 39.45
C GLU A 26 6.54 31.29 38.45
N LYS A 27 6.02 30.30 37.70
CA LYS A 27 4.93 30.47 36.72
C LYS A 27 3.64 31.03 37.33
N TYR A 28 3.29 30.59 38.53
CA TYR A 28 2.03 30.92 39.18
C TYR A 28 2.16 31.95 40.31
N GLY A 29 3.35 32.50 40.54
CA GLY A 29 3.59 33.52 41.57
C GLY A 29 3.33 33.03 43.00
N VAL A 30 3.54 31.73 43.27
CA VAL A 30 3.26 31.11 44.58
C VAL A 30 4.54 30.71 45.31
N SER A 31 4.49 30.70 46.64
CA SER A 31 5.63 30.21 47.44
C SER A 31 5.92 28.73 47.13
N LYS A 32 7.16 28.43 46.72
CA LYS A 32 7.65 27.06 46.48
C LYS A 32 7.42 26.17 47.70
N THR A 33 7.66 26.66 48.90
CA THR A 33 7.49 25.90 50.14
C THR A 33 6.03 25.53 50.35
N TYR A 34 5.10 26.47 50.11
CA TYR A 34 3.67 26.21 50.24
C TYR A 34 3.17 25.22 49.18
N LEU A 35 3.61 25.39 47.94
CA LEU A 35 3.31 24.47 46.83
C LEU A 35 3.84 23.05 47.11
N THR A 36 5.05 22.93 47.67
CA THR A 36 5.67 21.64 47.99
C THR A 36 4.90 20.91 49.09
N LYS A 37 4.57 21.61 50.19
CA LYS A 37 3.76 21.03 51.28
C LYS A 37 2.40 20.56 50.78
N ARG A 38 1.77 21.34 49.90
CA ARG A 38 0.49 20.98 49.29
C ARG A 38 0.62 19.77 48.37
N GLY A 39 1.60 19.76 47.48
CA GLY A 39 1.86 18.64 46.57
C GLY A 39 2.18 17.34 47.31
N GLN A 40 2.86 17.41 48.46
CA GLN A 40 3.06 16.28 49.37
C GLN A 40 1.74 15.81 49.99
N LYS A 41 0.95 16.72 50.57
CA LYS A 41 -0.35 16.41 51.20
C LYS A 41 -1.34 15.78 50.21
N GLU A 42 -1.28 16.18 48.95
CA GLU A 42 -2.16 15.70 47.89
C GLU A 42 -1.53 14.63 46.99
N HIS A 43 -0.34 14.13 47.35
CA HIS A 43 0.39 13.07 46.63
C HIS A 43 0.56 13.31 45.12
N TRP A 44 0.91 14.54 44.72
CA TRP A 44 0.99 14.92 43.31
C TRP A 44 2.02 14.09 42.52
N VAL A 45 3.12 13.66 43.15
CA VAL A 45 4.11 12.78 42.54
C VAL A 45 3.49 11.43 42.17
N HIS A 46 2.71 10.83 43.08
CA HIS A 46 2.02 9.56 42.82
C HIS A 46 0.99 9.71 41.69
N LEU A 47 0.23 10.82 41.70
CA LEU A 47 -0.73 11.12 40.63
C LEU A 47 -0.04 11.30 39.27
N LYS A 48 1.10 11.99 39.24
CA LYS A 48 1.93 12.13 38.05
C LYS A 48 2.40 10.78 37.53
N ASN A 49 2.94 9.92 38.39
CA ASN A 49 3.40 8.59 37.99
C ASN A 49 2.25 7.73 37.45
N LYS A 50 1.09 7.73 38.12
CA LYS A 50 -0.11 7.04 37.65
C LYS A 50 -0.59 7.56 36.29
N GLN A 51 -0.50 8.86 36.05
CA GLN A 51 -0.83 9.46 34.76
C GLN A 51 0.17 9.02 33.68
N LEU A 52 1.47 9.01 33.98
CA LEU A 52 2.50 8.55 33.06
C LEU A 52 2.29 7.09 32.65
N THR A 53 2.01 6.19 33.60
CA THR A 53 1.69 4.78 33.31
C THR A 53 0.46 4.64 32.41
N LYS A 54 -0.63 5.36 32.72
CA LYS A 54 -1.83 5.36 31.86
C LYS A 54 -1.55 5.91 30.46
N MET A 55 -0.70 6.93 30.35
CA MET A 55 -0.31 7.48 29.07
C MET A 55 0.56 6.52 28.29
N SER A 56 1.52 5.84 28.92
CA SER A 56 2.36 4.84 28.25
C SER A 56 1.53 3.66 27.75
N GLU A 57 0.62 3.13 28.57
CA GLU A 57 -0.32 2.07 28.17
C GLU A 57 -1.17 2.51 26.97
N LYS A 58 -1.74 3.71 27.01
CA LYS A 58 -2.57 4.24 25.92
C LYS A 58 -1.78 4.50 24.65
N VAL A 59 -0.53 4.96 24.77
CA VAL A 59 0.37 5.13 23.62
C VAL A 59 0.73 3.78 23.02
N ALA A 60 1.08 2.79 23.84
CA ALA A 60 1.37 1.44 23.38
C ALA A 60 0.17 0.83 22.64
N GLN A 61 -1.03 0.90 23.24
CA GLN A 61 -2.27 0.43 22.62
C GLN A 61 -2.53 1.12 21.28
N LYS A 62 -2.53 2.45 21.23
CA LYS A 62 -2.79 3.19 19.98
C LYS A 62 -1.74 2.93 18.91
N THR A 63 -0.50 2.68 19.32
CA THR A 63 0.58 2.37 18.39
C THR A 63 0.36 0.97 17.81
N ALA A 64 0.04 -0.01 18.63
CA ALA A 64 -0.31 -1.37 18.19
C ALA A 64 -1.52 -1.36 17.25
N GLU A 65 -2.60 -0.64 17.58
CA GLU A 65 -3.78 -0.49 16.73
C GLU A 65 -3.44 0.10 15.36
N LYS A 66 -2.62 1.17 15.31
CA LYS A 66 -2.19 1.79 14.05
C LYS A 66 -1.29 0.89 13.21
N ILE A 67 -0.42 0.10 13.85
CA ILE A 67 0.43 -0.87 13.16
C ILE A 67 -0.45 -1.96 12.55
N ALA A 68 -1.34 -2.55 13.34
CA ALA A 68 -2.28 -3.57 12.88
C ALA A 68 -3.17 -3.06 11.74
N GLU A 69 -3.71 -1.84 11.84
CA GLU A 69 -4.51 -1.23 10.77
C GLU A 69 -3.68 -1.03 9.48
N LYS A 70 -2.43 -0.59 9.61
CA LYS A 70 -1.53 -0.41 8.45
C LYS A 70 -1.21 -1.75 7.77
N GLU A 71 -0.99 -2.80 8.55
CA GLU A 71 -0.71 -4.15 8.05
C GLU A 71 -1.94 -4.77 7.40
N ALA A 72 -3.11 -4.67 8.03
CA ALA A 72 -4.38 -5.09 7.44
C ALA A 72 -4.65 -4.39 6.11
N ASN A 73 -4.44 -3.07 6.05
CA ASN A 73 -4.59 -2.32 4.80
C ASN A 73 -3.60 -2.73 3.71
N ARG A 74 -2.37 -3.11 4.07
CA ARG A 74 -1.39 -3.66 3.12
C ARG A 74 -1.84 -5.02 2.58
N ALA A 75 -2.31 -5.91 3.46
CA ALA A 75 -2.83 -7.21 3.08
C ALA A 75 -4.03 -7.09 2.13
N VAL A 76 -5.01 -6.23 2.44
CA VAL A 76 -6.17 -5.98 1.57
C VAL A 76 -5.74 -5.48 0.18
N LYS A 77 -4.77 -4.57 0.11
CA LYS A 77 -4.25 -4.08 -1.18
C LYS A 77 -3.55 -5.17 -1.99
N LEU A 78 -2.78 -6.04 -1.33
CA LEU A 78 -2.08 -7.15 -1.98
C LEU A 78 -3.08 -8.18 -2.53
N LEU A 79 -4.09 -8.56 -1.74
CA LEU A 79 -5.16 -9.46 -2.18
C LEU A 79 -5.90 -8.87 -3.39
N ALA A 80 -6.26 -7.58 -3.37
CA ALA A 80 -6.89 -6.94 -4.51
C ALA A 80 -6.01 -6.88 -5.77
N MET A 81 -4.68 -6.82 -5.62
CA MET A 81 -3.75 -6.93 -6.74
C MET A 81 -3.66 -8.36 -7.27
N ALA A 82 -3.64 -9.35 -6.37
CA ALA A 82 -3.67 -10.77 -6.72
C ALA A 82 -4.94 -11.11 -7.51
N ASP A 83 -6.11 -10.65 -7.09
CA ASP A 83 -7.38 -10.85 -7.81
C ASP A 83 -7.32 -10.26 -9.23
N LYS A 84 -6.79 -9.04 -9.36
CA LYS A 84 -6.62 -8.40 -10.68
C LYS A 84 -5.67 -9.17 -11.58
N LEU A 85 -4.58 -9.69 -11.03
CA LEU A 85 -3.64 -10.53 -11.79
C LEU A 85 -4.26 -11.85 -12.19
N GLY A 86 -5.01 -12.50 -11.31
CA GLY A 86 -5.80 -13.70 -11.61
C GLY A 86 -6.74 -13.47 -12.79
N ALA A 87 -7.50 -12.37 -12.79
CA ALA A 87 -8.40 -12.03 -13.89
C ALA A 87 -7.68 -11.70 -15.22
N GLN A 88 -6.39 -11.32 -15.19
CA GLN A 88 -5.58 -11.17 -16.40
C GLN A 88 -5.05 -12.53 -16.88
N ILE A 89 -4.65 -13.39 -15.95
CA ILE A 89 -4.25 -14.78 -16.21
C ILE A 89 -5.41 -15.54 -16.87
N ASP A 90 -6.63 -15.44 -16.36
CA ASP A 90 -7.82 -16.08 -16.95
C ASP A 90 -8.04 -15.65 -18.40
N ARG A 91 -7.84 -14.35 -18.69
CA ARG A 91 -7.90 -13.85 -20.06
C ARG A 91 -6.80 -14.40 -20.94
N ALA A 92 -5.56 -14.42 -20.46
CA ALA A 92 -4.42 -14.95 -21.19
C ALA A 92 -4.57 -16.46 -21.48
N ILE A 93 -5.16 -17.23 -20.56
CA ILE A 93 -5.51 -18.64 -20.77
C ILE A 93 -6.52 -18.79 -21.93
N GLY A 94 -7.52 -17.92 -22.01
CA GLY A 94 -8.51 -17.94 -23.10
C GLY A 94 -7.98 -17.51 -24.48
N GLU A 95 -6.78 -16.94 -24.53
CA GLU A 95 -6.11 -16.49 -25.76
C GLU A 95 -4.93 -17.39 -26.15
N LEU A 96 -4.60 -18.41 -25.34
CA LEU A 96 -3.38 -19.19 -25.41
C LEU A 96 -3.21 -20.00 -26.72
N ASP A 97 -4.32 -20.34 -27.35
CA ASP A 97 -4.41 -21.05 -28.63
C ASP A 97 -4.79 -20.13 -29.80
N ARG A 98 -4.94 -18.83 -29.58
CA ARG A 98 -5.35 -17.88 -30.62
C ARG A 98 -4.14 -17.24 -31.29
N GLN A 99 -4.11 -17.26 -32.61
CA GLN A 99 -3.04 -16.67 -33.41
C GLN A 99 -3.58 -15.66 -34.42
N ILE A 100 -2.83 -14.58 -34.63
CA ILE A 100 -3.14 -13.59 -35.67
C ILE A 100 -2.56 -14.10 -36.99
N VAL A 101 -3.44 -14.47 -37.92
CA VAL A 101 -3.09 -14.88 -39.27
C VAL A 101 -3.21 -13.68 -40.19
N LYS A 102 -2.09 -13.32 -40.86
CA LYS A 102 -2.06 -12.26 -41.86
C LYS A 102 -1.97 -12.87 -43.25
N ARG A 103 -2.96 -12.61 -44.10
CA ARG A 103 -2.96 -13.02 -45.51
C ARG A 103 -2.72 -11.80 -46.39
N LYS A 104 -1.62 -11.81 -47.15
CA LYS A 104 -1.29 -10.77 -48.12
C LYS A 104 -1.51 -11.29 -49.53
N THR A 105 -2.28 -10.57 -50.34
CA THR A 105 -2.52 -10.88 -51.74
C THR A 105 -2.12 -9.71 -52.61
N ARG A 106 -1.25 -9.96 -53.60
CA ARG A 106 -0.82 -8.96 -54.58
C ARG A 106 -1.36 -9.35 -55.95
N THR A 107 -2.20 -8.52 -56.54
CA THR A 107 -2.75 -8.71 -57.89
C THR A 107 -2.15 -7.69 -58.83
N ARG A 108 -1.46 -8.16 -59.87
CA ARG A 108 -0.91 -7.33 -60.95
C ARG A 108 -1.77 -7.51 -62.19
N LYS A 109 -2.42 -6.43 -62.65
CA LYS A 109 -3.18 -6.37 -63.89
C LYS A 109 -2.41 -5.52 -64.90
N VAL A 110 -2.10 -6.11 -66.06
CA VAL A 110 -1.40 -5.43 -67.15
C VAL A 110 -2.33 -5.37 -68.36
N GLU A 111 -2.59 -4.18 -68.87
CA GLU A 111 -3.41 -3.94 -70.05
C GLU A 111 -2.51 -3.67 -71.26
N TYR A 112 -2.86 -4.29 -72.40
CA TYR A 112 -2.18 -4.15 -73.70
C TYR A 112 -3.22 -3.60 -74.70
N LYS A 113 -3.49 -2.31 -74.64
CA LYS A 113 -4.45 -1.60 -75.50
C LYS A 113 -3.75 -0.54 -76.34
N ASP A 114 -2.81 -0.97 -77.19
CA ASP A 114 -2.22 -0.10 -78.20
C ASP A 114 -2.12 -0.84 -79.54
N SER A 115 -2.83 -0.34 -80.55
CA SER A 115 -2.78 -0.83 -81.93
C SER A 115 -1.50 -0.40 -82.66
N GLY A 116 -0.77 0.60 -82.16
CA GLY A 116 0.48 1.11 -82.72
C GLY A 116 1.76 0.47 -82.18
N ALA A 117 1.66 -0.31 -81.09
CA ALA A 117 2.79 -1.04 -80.50
C ALA A 117 2.37 -2.42 -79.96
N PRO A 118 2.10 -3.40 -80.86
CA PRO A 118 1.69 -4.74 -80.48
C PRO A 118 2.69 -5.36 -79.49
N GLY A 119 2.18 -5.86 -78.37
CA GLY A 119 2.99 -6.54 -77.34
C GLY A 119 3.58 -5.65 -76.25
N LYS A 120 3.40 -4.32 -76.29
CA LYS A 120 3.86 -3.43 -75.20
C LYS A 120 2.77 -3.20 -74.13
N PRO A 121 3.09 -3.36 -72.84
CA PRO A 121 2.20 -2.97 -71.74
C PRO A 121 1.81 -1.51 -71.85
N THR A 122 0.53 -1.21 -71.80
CA THR A 122 -0.02 0.15 -71.94
C THR A 122 -0.50 0.71 -70.61
N LYS A 123 -0.87 -0.16 -69.66
CA LYS A 123 -1.19 0.21 -68.29
C LYS A 123 -0.88 -0.93 -67.34
N GLU A 124 -0.32 -0.61 -66.19
CA GLU A 124 -0.14 -1.56 -65.10
C GLU A 124 -0.91 -1.08 -63.88
N THR A 125 -1.60 -2.01 -63.22
CA THR A 125 -2.30 -1.76 -61.96
C THR A 125 -1.92 -2.85 -60.98
N ILE A 126 -1.33 -2.46 -59.87
CA ILE A 126 -0.97 -3.35 -58.76
C ILE A 126 -1.93 -3.07 -57.62
N VAL A 127 -2.58 -4.11 -57.12
CA VAL A 127 -3.45 -4.04 -55.94
C VAL A 127 -2.86 -4.96 -54.87
N ASP A 128 -2.49 -4.39 -53.74
CA ASP A 128 -2.10 -5.13 -52.55
C ASP A 128 -3.28 -5.14 -51.56
N LYS A 129 -3.67 -6.34 -51.11
CA LYS A 129 -4.70 -6.55 -50.10
C LYS A 129 -4.09 -7.30 -48.91
N GLU A 130 -4.37 -6.82 -47.71
CA GLU A 130 -4.00 -7.49 -46.46
C GLU A 130 -5.27 -7.80 -45.67
N ASP A 131 -5.47 -9.08 -45.36
CA ASP A 131 -6.56 -9.57 -44.52
C ASP A 131 -5.95 -10.09 -43.20
N ILE A 132 -6.52 -9.68 -42.06
CA ILE A 132 -6.10 -10.09 -40.71
C ILE A 132 -7.24 -10.89 -40.09
N GLU A 133 -6.95 -12.12 -39.69
CA GLU A 133 -7.92 -13.03 -39.07
C GLU A 133 -7.34 -13.58 -37.75
N VAL A 134 -8.19 -13.84 -36.76
CA VAL A 134 -7.80 -14.58 -35.55
C VAL A 134 -8.24 -16.02 -35.75
N ALA A 135 -7.30 -16.96 -35.66
CA ALA A 135 -7.56 -18.38 -35.84
C ALA A 135 -7.01 -19.19 -34.67
N GLU A 136 -7.64 -20.33 -34.39
CA GLU A 136 -7.10 -21.33 -33.46
C GLU A 136 -5.84 -21.97 -34.07
N GLY A 137 -4.79 -22.06 -33.28
CA GLY A 137 -3.48 -22.56 -33.67
C GLY A 137 -2.87 -23.47 -32.58
N VAL A 138 -1.58 -23.74 -32.69
CA VAL A 138 -0.85 -24.48 -31.65
C VAL A 138 -0.78 -23.62 -30.40
N ILE A 139 -1.10 -24.23 -29.25
CA ILE A 139 -0.98 -23.61 -27.93
C ILE A 139 0.42 -23.03 -27.72
N ASP A 140 0.50 -21.77 -27.29
CA ASP A 140 1.75 -21.15 -26.86
C ASP A 140 2.24 -21.76 -25.53
N ARG A 141 3.16 -22.72 -25.64
CA ARG A 141 3.76 -23.42 -24.50
C ARG A 141 4.59 -22.50 -23.61
N LEU A 142 5.21 -21.46 -24.19
CA LEU A 142 6.01 -20.51 -23.43
C LEU A 142 5.09 -19.56 -22.66
N GLY A 143 4.05 -19.05 -23.30
CA GLY A 143 2.98 -18.29 -22.65
C GLY A 143 2.35 -19.07 -21.49
N LEU A 144 2.07 -20.36 -21.68
CA LEU A 144 1.55 -21.24 -20.62
C LEU A 144 2.50 -21.33 -19.42
N GLN A 145 3.79 -21.50 -19.66
CA GLN A 145 4.80 -21.55 -18.60
C GLN A 145 4.89 -20.21 -17.84
N GLN A 146 4.81 -19.09 -18.55
CA GLN A 146 4.80 -17.76 -17.92
C GLN A 146 3.57 -17.55 -17.04
N ILE A 147 2.39 -17.99 -17.49
CA ILE A 147 1.15 -17.95 -16.72
C ILE A 147 1.26 -18.83 -15.47
N SER A 148 1.78 -20.05 -15.61
CA SER A 148 1.98 -20.96 -14.47
C SER A 148 2.90 -20.36 -13.41
N ASN A 149 3.97 -19.68 -13.82
CA ASN A 149 4.87 -18.99 -12.89
C ASN A 149 4.19 -17.81 -12.21
N ALA A 150 3.34 -17.06 -12.92
CA ALA A 150 2.58 -15.95 -12.35
C ALA A 150 1.59 -16.43 -11.28
N LEU A 151 0.90 -17.55 -11.52
CA LEU A 151 0.03 -18.21 -10.53
C LEU A 151 0.81 -18.63 -9.28
N LYS A 152 1.99 -19.24 -9.46
CA LYS A 152 2.85 -19.62 -8.34
C LYS A 152 3.26 -18.40 -7.51
N ASN A 153 3.68 -17.32 -8.15
CA ASN A 153 4.06 -16.09 -7.46
C ASN A 153 2.88 -15.51 -6.64
N ILE A 154 1.65 -15.57 -7.15
CA ILE A 154 0.45 -15.15 -6.39
C ILE A 154 0.19 -16.07 -5.20
N SER A 155 0.34 -17.39 -5.37
CA SER A 155 0.21 -18.34 -4.27
C SER A 155 1.25 -18.05 -3.18
N ASP A 156 2.50 -17.83 -3.57
CA ASP A 156 3.60 -17.54 -2.65
C ASP A 156 3.37 -16.22 -1.90
N THR A 157 2.84 -15.18 -2.55
CA THR A 157 2.53 -13.91 -1.88
C THR A 157 1.37 -14.01 -0.90
N ILE A 158 0.34 -14.82 -1.19
CA ILE A 158 -0.76 -15.07 -0.27
C ILE A 158 -0.27 -15.88 0.94
N GLN A 159 0.50 -16.95 0.71
CA GLN A 159 1.08 -17.75 1.80
C GLN A 159 2.01 -16.93 2.70
N ALA A 160 2.76 -15.99 2.14
CA ALA A 160 3.59 -15.09 2.92
C ALA A 160 2.76 -14.17 3.84
N LEU A 161 1.53 -13.81 3.47
CA LEU A 161 0.61 -13.06 4.34
C LEU A 161 0.09 -13.92 5.49
N ASP A 162 -0.23 -15.19 5.23
CA ASP A 162 -0.73 -16.12 6.25
C ASP A 162 0.38 -16.53 7.25
N GLY A 163 1.62 -16.67 6.78
CA GLY A 163 2.78 -17.07 7.59
C GLY A 163 3.37 -15.98 8.49
N THR A 164 3.02 -14.70 8.29
CA THR A 164 3.49 -13.59 9.13
C THR A 164 2.77 -13.46 10.49
N GLY A 165 1.83 -14.36 10.81
CA GLY A 165 1.16 -14.40 12.12
C GLY A 165 2.04 -14.88 13.28
N ASP A 166 3.17 -15.54 12.99
CA ASP A 166 4.10 -16.08 14.00
C ASP A 166 5.48 -15.42 13.91
N SER A 167 5.59 -14.14 14.31
CA SER A 167 6.88 -13.49 14.49
C SER A 167 6.81 -12.39 15.54
N GLU A 168 7.25 -12.77 16.74
CA GLU A 168 7.88 -11.95 17.78
C GLU A 168 7.08 -10.76 18.33
N GLY A 169 6.36 -11.05 19.43
CA GLY A 169 5.94 -10.03 20.37
C GLY A 169 7.12 -9.12 20.73
N VAL A 170 6.91 -7.82 20.55
CA VAL A 170 7.82 -6.74 20.90
C VAL A 170 8.35 -6.98 22.32
N GLN A 171 9.59 -7.44 22.43
CA GLN A 171 10.32 -7.42 23.70
C GLN A 171 10.55 -5.95 24.05
N ILE A 172 9.72 -5.43 24.95
CA ILE A 172 10.00 -4.17 25.62
C ILE A 172 11.26 -4.44 26.45
N ILE A 173 12.36 -3.82 26.03
CA ILE A 173 13.62 -3.77 26.77
C ILE A 173 13.35 -2.97 28.04
N ASP A 174 13.09 -3.67 29.14
CA ASP A 174 13.17 -3.13 30.51
C ASP A 174 14.63 -3.21 30.94
N ASP A 175 15.41 -2.16 30.64
CA ASP A 175 16.71 -1.92 31.27
C ASP A 175 16.92 -0.41 31.43
N LEU A 176 16.51 0.12 32.60
CA LEU A 176 17.03 1.33 33.26
C LEU A 176 16.86 1.24 34.78
#